data_AF-A0A955QFB9-F1
#
_entry.id   AF-A0A955QFB9-F1
#
_cell.length_a   1.000
_cell.length_b   1.000
_cell.length_c   1.000
_cell.angle_alpha   90.00
_cell.angle_beta   90.00
_cell.angle_gamma   90.00
#
_symmetry.space_group_name_H-M   'P 1'
#
loop_
_entity.id
_entity.type
_entity.pdbx_description
1 polymer ?
#
loop_
_entity_poly.entity_id
_entity_poly.type
_entity_poly.pdbx_seq_one_letter_code
_entity_poly.pdbx_strand_id
1 'polypeptide(L)'
;MALSVRPVISCGLVLLLWQLPLPVLGQEFITDQVSLSVGRGQIFGVTAGEGIARQFLASGEQIMMMEAKGVTGFVQTNKRLLGFSGRMQRWVEFPLSSAEQIVEIKLTPWMVVVIGSQQGYGFQSELGRWKKESWGAGEMLGSVQV
;
A
#
# COMPACT_ATOMS: atom_id res chain seq x y z
N MET A 1 37.94 66.73 -9.12
CA MET A 1 36.76 67.35 -8.48
C MET A 1 35.55 66.53 -8.90
N ALA A 2 34.83 65.99 -7.92
CA ALA A 2 33.81 64.96 -8.07
C ALA A 2 32.39 65.53 -8.32
N LEU A 3 31.44 64.61 -8.56
CA LEU A 3 29.97 64.71 -8.50
C LEU A 3 29.29 65.04 -9.85
N SER A 4 28.17 64.45 -10.24
CA SER A 4 27.34 63.37 -9.71
C SER A 4 26.22 63.19 -10.74
N VAL A 5 26.12 62.02 -11.39
CA VAL A 5 24.95 61.69 -12.21
C VAL A 5 24.02 60.90 -11.30
N ARG A 6 22.90 61.49 -10.91
CA ARG A 6 21.86 60.81 -10.11
C ARG A 6 21.01 59.92 -11.03
N PRO A 7 20.98 58.60 -10.86
CA PRO A 7 19.91 57.80 -11.44
C PRO A 7 18.63 58.05 -10.63
N VAL A 8 17.63 58.66 -11.26
CA VAL A 8 16.25 58.62 -10.78
C VAL A 8 15.76 57.18 -10.99
N ILE A 9 15.89 56.38 -9.94
CA ILE A 9 15.33 55.03 -9.90
C ILE A 9 13.82 55.21 -9.72
N SER A 10 13.08 55.01 -10.81
CA SER A 10 11.63 54.95 -10.83
C SER A 10 11.17 53.75 -9.97
N CYS A 11 10.68 54.03 -8.77
CA CYS A 11 10.10 53.08 -7.80
C CYS A 11 8.73 52.50 -8.22
N GLY A 12 8.51 52.24 -9.51
CA GLY A 12 7.17 51.94 -10.05
C GLY A 12 6.79 50.46 -10.16
N LEU A 13 7.73 49.50 -10.07
CA LEU A 13 7.48 48.15 -10.59
C LEU A 13 7.91 46.99 -9.68
N VAL A 14 7.88 47.16 -8.35
CA VAL A 14 8.31 46.09 -7.40
C VAL A 14 7.19 45.66 -6.43
N LEU A 15 6.01 46.26 -6.47
CA LEU A 15 4.94 45.99 -5.48
C LEU A 15 3.76 45.14 -5.97
N LEU A 16 3.83 44.58 -7.19
CA LEU A 16 2.72 43.82 -7.78
C LEU A 16 3.03 42.32 -8.00
N LEU A 17 3.94 41.76 -7.19
CA LEU A 17 4.25 40.33 -7.17
C LEU A 17 3.98 39.67 -5.80
N TRP A 18 3.32 40.38 -4.87
CA TRP A 18 3.02 39.88 -3.52
C TRP A 18 1.58 39.41 -3.31
N GLN A 19 0.71 39.50 -4.33
CA GLN A 19 -0.71 39.18 -4.19
C GLN A 19 -1.16 37.94 -4.96
N LEU A 20 -0.23 37.18 -5.53
CA LEU A 20 -0.57 35.89 -6.11
C LEU A 20 -0.48 34.86 -4.99
N PRO A 21 -1.60 34.27 -4.52
CA PRO A 21 -1.51 33.06 -3.73
C PRO A 21 -0.88 32.02 -4.64
N LEU A 22 0.41 31.74 -4.43
CA LEU A 22 1.01 30.56 -5.02
C LEU A 22 0.17 29.39 -4.53
N PRO A 23 -0.42 28.56 -5.41
CA PRO A 23 -0.94 27.29 -4.96
C PRO A 23 0.28 26.54 -4.42
N VAL A 24 0.41 26.51 -3.10
CA VAL A 24 1.27 25.55 -2.43
C VAL A 24 0.64 24.20 -2.76
N LEU A 25 1.13 23.57 -3.83
CA LEU A 25 0.96 22.15 -4.05
C LEU A 25 1.76 21.47 -2.93
N GLY A 26 1.15 21.39 -1.76
CA GLY A 26 1.55 20.41 -0.76
C GLY A 26 1.30 19.05 -1.39
N GLN A 27 2.32 18.49 -2.04
CA GLN A 27 2.33 17.07 -2.34
C GLN A 27 2.37 16.39 -0.98
N GLU A 28 1.23 15.88 -0.51
CA GLU A 28 1.20 14.96 0.62
C GLU A 28 2.05 13.75 0.21
N PHE A 29 3.31 13.74 0.62
CA PHE A 29 4.10 12.53 0.65
C PHE A 29 3.40 11.64 1.67
N ILE A 30 2.69 10.61 1.18
CA ILE A 30 2.28 9.51 2.03
C ILE A 30 3.57 8.75 2.35
N THR A 31 4.30 9.22 3.38
CA THR A 31 5.59 8.67 3.83
C THR A 31 5.49 7.18 4.13
N ASP A 32 4.28 6.69 4.40
CA ASP A 32 4.05 5.31 4.85
C ASP A 32 3.41 4.43 3.78
N GLN A 33 3.39 4.88 2.51
CA GLN A 33 2.78 4.10 1.43
C GLN A 33 3.70 2.98 0.94
N VAL A 34 3.18 1.77 0.95
CA VAL A 34 3.82 0.60 0.33
C VAL A 34 3.53 0.60 -1.17
N SER A 35 4.56 0.29 -1.95
CA SER A 35 4.40 -0.13 -3.35
C SER A 35 4.80 -1.59 -3.53
N LEU A 36 4.06 -2.29 -4.40
CA LEU A 36 4.32 -3.70 -4.73
C LEU A 36 4.71 -3.81 -6.20
N SER A 37 5.66 -4.69 -6.49
CA SER A 37 6.03 -5.02 -7.86
C SER A 37 6.40 -6.50 -7.99
N VAL A 38 6.41 -6.99 -9.23
CA VAL A 38 6.71 -8.40 -9.54
C VAL A 38 7.78 -8.45 -10.61
N GLY A 39 8.73 -9.36 -10.46
CA GLY A 39 9.76 -9.59 -11.46
C GLY A 39 10.54 -10.87 -11.20
N ARG A 40 10.90 -11.60 -12.26
CA ARG A 40 11.75 -12.81 -12.18
C ARG A 40 11.25 -13.86 -11.18
N GLY A 41 9.93 -14.07 -11.10
CA GLY A 41 9.33 -15.02 -10.15
C GLY A 41 9.40 -14.56 -8.68
N GLN A 42 9.59 -13.27 -8.45
CA GLN A 42 9.63 -12.66 -7.11
C GLN A 42 8.60 -11.54 -7.01
N ILE A 43 8.10 -11.35 -5.79
CA ILE A 43 7.31 -10.21 -5.38
C ILE A 43 8.21 -9.30 -4.54
N PHE A 44 8.13 -8.00 -4.77
CA PHE A 44 8.84 -6.98 -4.03
C PHE A 44 7.85 -6.06 -3.34
N GLY A 45 8.07 -5.82 -2.05
CA GLY A 45 7.39 -4.78 -1.28
C GLY A 45 8.40 -3.70 -0.93
N VAL A 46 8.05 -2.44 -1.20
CA VAL A 46 8.93 -1.28 -0.99
C VAL A 46 8.20 -0.26 -0.12
N THR A 47 8.89 0.20 0.93
CA THR A 47 8.47 1.33 1.78
C THR A 47 9.40 2.53 1.54
N ALA A 48 8.84 3.74 1.58
CA ALA A 48 9.65 4.95 1.38
C ALA A 48 10.71 5.09 2.49
N GLY A 49 11.98 5.20 2.09
CA GLY A 49 13.12 5.43 3.00
C GLY A 49 13.62 4.20 3.76
N GLU A 50 12.98 3.04 3.61
CA GLU A 50 13.08 1.98 4.61
C GLU A 50 13.52 0.61 4.07
N GLY A 51 13.35 0.34 2.77
CA GLY A 51 13.99 -0.80 2.10
C GLY A 51 13.10 -1.58 1.15
N ILE A 52 13.62 -2.72 0.67
CA ILE A 52 12.94 -3.63 -0.27
C ILE A 52 12.90 -5.03 0.35
N ALA A 53 11.70 -5.53 0.59
CA ALA A 53 11.48 -6.92 0.97
C ALA A 53 11.10 -7.75 -0.24
N ARG A 54 11.64 -8.97 -0.31
CA ARG A 54 11.48 -9.87 -1.46
C ARG A 54 10.83 -11.17 -0.99
N GLN A 55 9.94 -11.70 -1.82
CA GLN A 55 9.35 -13.02 -1.63
C GLN A 55 9.42 -13.79 -2.95
N PHE A 56 9.95 -15.01 -2.91
CA PHE A 56 9.98 -15.88 -4.08
C PHE A 56 8.64 -16.60 -4.25
N LEU A 57 8.19 -16.68 -5.49
CA LEU A 57 7.12 -17.58 -5.93
C LEU A 57 7.69 -18.98 -6.13
N ALA A 58 6.95 -19.99 -5.70
CA ALA A 58 7.23 -21.38 -5.98
C ALA A 58 6.99 -21.71 -7.46
N SER A 59 7.55 -22.83 -7.92
CA SER A 59 7.30 -23.31 -9.30
C SER A 59 5.80 -23.50 -9.56
N GLY A 60 5.32 -22.94 -10.67
CA GLY A 60 3.89 -22.97 -11.05
C GLY A 60 2.96 -22.17 -10.12
N GLU A 61 3.49 -21.40 -9.18
CA GLU A 61 2.69 -20.46 -8.39
C GLU A 61 2.36 -19.23 -9.25
N GLN A 62 1.10 -18.83 -9.25
CA GLN A 62 0.58 -17.72 -10.05
C GLN A 62 -0.05 -16.68 -9.14
N ILE A 63 0.26 -15.41 -9.38
CA ILE A 63 -0.38 -14.29 -8.71
C ILE A 63 -1.78 -14.11 -9.31
N MET A 64 -2.79 -14.15 -8.45
CA MET A 64 -4.18 -13.92 -8.82
C MET A 64 -4.59 -12.48 -8.56
N MET A 65 -4.10 -11.88 -7.47
CA MET A 65 -4.38 -10.49 -7.10
C MET A 65 -3.18 -9.91 -6.36
N MET A 66 -2.94 -8.63 -6.56
CA MET A 66 -1.94 -7.84 -5.83
C MET A 66 -2.47 -6.43 -5.62
N GLU A 67 -2.44 -5.95 -4.38
CA GLU A 67 -2.92 -4.62 -4.01
C GLU A 67 -2.14 -4.08 -2.80
N ALA A 68 -2.02 -2.76 -2.70
CA ALA A 68 -1.43 -2.10 -1.53
C ALA A 68 -2.21 -0.85 -1.15
N LYS A 69 -2.30 -0.61 0.16
CA LYS A 69 -2.99 0.53 0.74
C LYS A 69 -2.30 0.93 2.03
N GLY A 70 -1.91 2.20 2.14
CA GLY A 70 -1.10 2.69 3.26
C GLY A 70 0.11 1.79 3.52
N VAL A 71 0.25 1.33 4.76
CA VAL A 71 1.36 0.46 5.21
C VAL A 71 1.14 -1.03 4.95
N THR A 72 0.08 -1.41 4.24
CA THR A 72 -0.31 -2.81 4.05
C THR A 72 -0.24 -3.18 2.57
N GLY A 73 0.55 -4.20 2.25
CA GLY A 73 0.51 -4.86 0.94
C GLY A 73 -0.15 -6.23 1.04
N PHE A 74 -0.79 -6.66 -0.03
CA PHE A 74 -1.44 -7.96 -0.13
C PHE A 74 -1.19 -8.59 -1.50
N VAL A 75 -0.87 -9.88 -1.49
CA VAL A 75 -0.84 -10.72 -2.69
C VAL A 75 -1.60 -12.01 -2.44
N GLN A 76 -2.57 -12.29 -3.30
CA GLN A 76 -3.17 -13.61 -3.42
C GLN A 76 -2.47 -14.37 -4.54
N THR A 77 -2.08 -15.60 -4.25
CA THR A 77 -1.66 -16.57 -5.25
C THR A 77 -2.62 -17.75 -5.29
N ASN A 78 -2.46 -18.63 -6.27
CA ASN A 78 -3.17 -19.91 -6.31
C ASN A 78 -2.73 -20.90 -5.19
N LYS A 79 -1.76 -20.57 -4.35
CA LYS A 79 -1.24 -21.46 -3.28
C LYS A 79 -1.29 -20.88 -1.88
N ARG A 80 -1.25 -19.56 -1.74
CA ARG A 80 -1.12 -18.87 -0.44
C ARG A 80 -1.54 -17.42 -0.53
N LEU A 81 -1.86 -16.87 0.64
CA LEU A 81 -1.98 -15.44 0.89
C LEU A 81 -0.64 -14.90 1.36
N LEU A 82 -0.30 -13.69 0.95
CA LEU A 82 0.92 -12.98 1.33
C LEU A 82 0.53 -11.60 1.82
N GLY A 83 0.84 -11.31 3.08
CA GLY A 83 0.66 -10.01 3.69
C GLY A 83 2.03 -9.33 3.81
N PHE A 84 2.15 -8.11 3.31
CA PHE A 84 3.33 -7.29 3.49
C PHE A 84 3.06 -6.27 4.60
N SER A 85 3.92 -6.30 5.62
CA SER A 85 3.95 -5.29 6.66
C SER A 85 4.96 -4.21 6.27
N GLY A 86 4.50 -2.99 6.06
CA GLY A 86 5.37 -1.84 5.84
C GLY A 86 6.27 -1.59 7.05
N ARG A 87 5.68 -1.57 8.25
CA ARG A 87 6.40 -1.35 9.52
C ARG A 87 7.49 -2.38 9.80
N MET A 88 7.21 -3.66 9.54
CA MET A 88 8.19 -4.73 9.77
C MET A 88 9.04 -5.02 8.53
N GLN A 89 8.76 -4.36 7.42
CA GLN A 89 9.43 -4.51 6.12
C GLN A 89 9.58 -5.97 5.69
N ARG A 90 8.52 -6.76 5.83
CA ARG A 90 8.57 -8.20 5.52
C ARG A 90 7.27 -8.74 4.97
N TRP A 91 7.43 -9.82 4.22
CA TRP A 91 6.34 -10.69 3.81
C TRP A 91 6.01 -11.70 4.90
N VAL A 92 4.72 -12.01 5.02
CA VAL A 92 4.20 -13.04 5.92
C VAL A 92 3.20 -13.86 5.13
N GLU A 93 3.46 -15.15 5.03
CA GLU A 93 2.66 -16.07 4.24
C GLU A 93 1.61 -16.81 5.06
N PHE A 94 0.51 -17.14 4.40
CA PHE A 94 -0.49 -18.06 4.90
C PHE A 94 -0.87 -19.05 3.80
N PRO A 95 -0.49 -20.34 3.93
CA PRO A 95 -0.85 -21.37 2.94
C PRO A 95 -2.36 -21.53 2.80
N LEU A 96 -2.83 -21.66 1.56
CA LEU A 96 -4.23 -21.98 1.28
C LEU A 96 -4.40 -23.48 1.02
N SER A 97 -5.55 -24.00 1.46
CA SER A 97 -5.99 -25.34 1.03
C SER A 97 -6.33 -25.32 -0.45
N SER A 98 -6.09 -26.43 -1.16
CA SER A 98 -6.49 -26.58 -2.57
C SER A 98 -8.01 -26.51 -2.78
N ALA A 99 -8.79 -26.76 -1.73
CA ALA A 99 -10.25 -26.68 -1.75
C ALA A 99 -10.80 -25.30 -1.32
N GLU A 100 -9.95 -24.38 -0.87
CA GLU A 100 -10.37 -23.04 -0.47
C GLU A 100 -10.64 -22.18 -1.70
N GLN A 101 -11.80 -21.51 -1.73
CA GLN A 101 -12.13 -20.54 -2.76
C GLN A 101 -12.26 -19.17 -2.13
N ILE A 102 -11.51 -18.19 -2.62
CA ILE A 102 -11.60 -16.83 -2.11
C ILE A 102 -12.83 -16.15 -2.72
N VAL A 103 -13.70 -15.64 -1.86
CA VAL A 103 -14.98 -15.01 -2.21
C VAL A 103 -14.85 -13.50 -2.20
N GLU A 104 -14.27 -12.94 -1.14
CA GLU A 104 -14.14 -11.49 -0.96
C GLU A 104 -12.79 -11.14 -0.34
N ILE A 105 -12.24 -10.00 -0.75
CA ILE A 105 -11.04 -9.42 -0.16
C ILE A 105 -11.34 -7.95 0.14
N LYS A 106 -11.03 -7.54 1.37
CA LYS A 106 -11.12 -6.15 1.82
C LYS A 106 -9.77 -5.69 2.35
N LEU A 107 -9.17 -4.75 1.63
CA LEU A 107 -7.91 -4.12 1.99
C LEU A 107 -8.14 -2.75 2.64
N THR A 108 -7.56 -2.55 3.81
CA THR A 108 -7.48 -1.27 4.52
C THR A 108 -6.01 -0.86 4.68
N PRO A 109 -5.72 0.38 5.10
CA PRO A 109 -4.34 0.82 5.30
C PRO A 109 -3.53 -0.01 6.30
N TRP A 110 -4.19 -0.72 7.24
CA TRP A 110 -3.57 -1.46 8.34
C TRP A 110 -3.90 -2.96 8.37
N MET A 111 -4.84 -3.42 7.54
CA MET A 111 -5.35 -4.80 7.61
C MET A 111 -5.80 -5.32 6.24
N VAL A 112 -5.72 -6.64 6.07
CA VAL A 112 -6.42 -7.37 5.02
C VAL A 112 -7.42 -8.30 5.68
N VAL A 113 -8.66 -8.32 5.19
CA VAL A 113 -9.63 -9.36 5.50
C VAL A 113 -9.91 -10.12 4.21
N VAL A 114 -9.70 -11.42 4.23
CA VAL A 114 -9.96 -12.33 3.13
C VAL A 114 -11.02 -13.31 3.58
N ILE A 115 -12.11 -13.37 2.84
CA ILE A 115 -13.24 -14.24 3.10
C ILE A 115 -13.20 -15.36 2.07
N GLY A 116 -13.04 -16.58 2.56
CA GLY A 116 -13.05 -17.79 1.76
C GLY A 116 -14.34 -18.61 1.94
N SER A 117 -14.47 -19.66 1.13
CA SER A 117 -15.61 -20.56 1.14
C SER A 117 -15.72 -21.41 2.41
N GLN A 118 -14.61 -21.66 3.11
CA GLN A 118 -14.59 -22.50 4.32
C GLN A 118 -14.13 -21.72 5.57
N GLN A 119 -13.35 -20.66 5.37
CA GLN A 119 -12.64 -19.96 6.42
C GLN A 119 -12.41 -18.49 6.04
N GLY A 120 -12.10 -17.67 7.03
CA GLY A 120 -11.67 -16.29 6.83
C GLY A 120 -10.31 -16.04 7.43
N TYR A 121 -9.62 -15.09 6.83
CA TYR A 121 -8.23 -14.78 7.12
C TYR A 121 -8.10 -13.28 7.36
N GLY A 122 -7.47 -12.91 8.48
CA GLY A 122 -7.18 -11.53 8.82
C GLY A 122 -5.67 -11.32 8.91
N PHE A 123 -5.11 -10.42 8.11
CA PHE A 123 -3.73 -9.97 8.25
C PHE A 123 -3.69 -8.62 8.92
N GLN A 124 -2.97 -8.49 10.04
CA GLN A 124 -2.70 -7.19 10.68
C GLN A 124 -1.28 -6.74 10.34
N SER A 125 -1.16 -5.60 9.66
CA SER A 125 0.13 -5.09 9.17
C SER A 125 1.06 -4.68 10.29
N GLU A 126 0.56 -3.97 11.31
CA GLU A 126 1.35 -3.54 12.48
C GLU A 126 2.03 -4.71 13.21
N LEU A 127 1.36 -5.86 13.29
CA LEU A 127 1.86 -7.05 13.97
C LEU A 127 2.54 -8.05 13.03
N GLY A 128 2.43 -7.85 11.71
CA GLY A 128 2.88 -8.79 10.69
C GLY A 128 2.35 -10.21 10.93
N ARG A 129 1.05 -10.34 11.22
CA ARG A 129 0.47 -11.62 11.62
C ARG A 129 -0.84 -11.91 10.91
N TRP A 130 -0.97 -13.16 10.47
CA TRP A 130 -2.23 -13.74 10.04
C TRP A 130 -2.98 -14.38 11.21
N LYS A 131 -4.29 -14.21 11.22
CA LYS A 131 -5.25 -15.00 12.00
C LYS A 131 -6.21 -15.66 11.03
N LYS A 132 -6.66 -16.87 11.35
CA LYS A 132 -7.75 -17.54 10.64
C LYS A 132 -8.91 -17.83 11.58
N GLU A 133 -10.10 -17.94 11.00
CA GLU A 133 -11.32 -18.37 11.67
C GLU A 133 -12.05 -19.34 10.73
N SER A 134 -12.59 -20.44 11.26
CA SER A 134 -13.29 -21.45 10.47
C SER A 134 -14.79 -21.27 10.60
N TRP A 135 -15.52 -21.48 9.51
CA TRP A 135 -16.97 -21.33 9.53
C TRP A 135 -17.58 -22.52 10.28
N GLY A 136 -18.49 -22.25 11.20
CA GLY A 136 -19.22 -23.29 11.92
C GLY A 136 -20.12 -24.11 10.99
N ALA A 137 -20.52 -25.31 11.43
CA ALA A 137 -21.46 -26.13 10.67
C ALA A 137 -22.79 -25.37 10.46
N GLY A 138 -23.11 -25.07 9.20
CA GLY A 138 -24.31 -24.29 8.83
C GLY A 138 -24.08 -22.79 8.66
N GLU A 139 -22.88 -22.28 8.95
CA GLU A 139 -22.49 -20.91 8.63
C GLU A 139 -22.04 -20.85 7.17
N MET A 140 -22.96 -20.44 6.29
CA MET A 140 -22.62 -19.95 4.96
C MET A 140 -22.66 -18.43 4.99
N LEU A 141 -21.74 -17.79 4.27
CA LEU A 141 -21.78 -16.35 4.06
C LEU A 141 -23.06 -16.02 3.28
N GLY A 142 -24.10 -15.58 3.99
CA GLY A 142 -25.22 -14.89 3.37
C GLY A 142 -24.67 -13.65 2.67
N SER A 143 -25.12 -13.40 1.44
CA SER A 143 -24.75 -12.19 0.70
C SER A 143 -25.09 -10.96 1.53
N VAL A 144 -24.09 -10.29 2.09
CA VAL A 144 -24.29 -8.96 2.69
C VAL A 144 -24.33 -7.97 1.54
N GLN A 145 -25.55 -7.63 1.10
CA GLN A 145 -25.75 -6.47 0.24
C GLN A 145 -25.59 -5.23 1.12
N VAL A 146 -24.58 -4.42 0.83
CA VAL A 146 -24.40 -3.07 1.38
C VAL A 146 -25.03 -2.06 0.43
#